data_AF-A0A6J8CWK5-F1
#
_entry.id   AF-A0A6J8CWK5-F1
#
_cell.length_a   1.000
_cell.length_b   1.000
_cell.length_c   1.000
_cell.angle_alpha   90.00
_cell.angle_beta   90.00
_cell.angle_gamma   90.00
#
_symmetry.space_group_name_H-M   'P 1'
#
loop_
_entity.id
_entity.type
_entity.pdbx_description
1 polymer ?
#
loop_
_entity_poly.entity_id
_entity_poly.type
_entity_poly.pdbx_seq_one_letter_code
_entity_poly.pdbx_strand_id
1 'polypeptide(L)'
;MLDYILCNQSIYRKLRYYEILDEGAISSTSDHLPVVVEFAIDSNPHRVLNSCDKLPTWHKVTGAQINEYQKLLNDPVDMLIDKMRSYSYVDIDAINDEFVDILHTAADIAIPKCGFNPHTKPYWNADVKRAHDNERSKRRCWVLEGRPRGMHFDSYRMYKRAKAEFRHVQQAANEQYMQNCYDDLNETAECDVRLFLKQIKRFKGCSSKDEIVYEDKVCNTPESVANCFAEYFHDLYQPNDEDNFDNEFKCSIETTYNEIIKTCGVEGEYLPGGLITEQEVSELIGQLKYRKAAGRDRVQNEHLRHGVTKDTQMARFVLSKVSIIMGTTLCILIVVIYHNRQANRRKYYTLEQSLKIPGNENDISYSQARQDKTVYEIFPMEHGFFIEMGAFDGQRWSNTLWLERKHGWTGLLIEADPDLCDKIDKLHRQVWRLCGCISEQQSATFIQGSALGGIADHFNKNQLNQLSQWYKVTVPCYKLQTVLDKLNTYHINYFSLDVEGAELIVLETIKESLKAGDITVDIWTIEYRVWDGDKIVFKDSMKNLVGLRNYFKEIGGYVEHSQLSNDEIIKDGLSLDVVFVNIKTWCDKYGKLPNGGECS
;
A
#
# COMPACT_ATOMS: atom_id res chain seq x y z
N MET A 1 -34.59 -8.51 34.11
CA MET A 1 -34.34 -9.00 32.73
C MET A 1 -33.19 -9.99 32.87
N LEU A 2 -33.37 -11.25 32.48
CA LEU A 2 -32.34 -12.29 32.66
C LEU A 2 -31.17 -12.00 31.71
N ASP A 3 -29.95 -11.89 32.24
CA ASP A 3 -28.74 -11.81 31.42
C ASP A 3 -28.52 -13.16 30.71
N TYR A 4 -28.22 -13.12 29.42
CA TYR A 4 -27.94 -14.31 28.63
C TYR A 4 -26.42 -14.51 28.50
N ILE A 5 -25.94 -15.73 28.74
CA ILE A 5 -24.57 -16.13 28.41
C ILE A 5 -24.60 -16.84 27.06
N LEU A 6 -24.18 -16.14 26.01
CA LEU A 6 -24.00 -16.73 24.68
C LEU A 6 -22.69 -17.53 24.67
N CYS A 7 -22.78 -18.85 24.53
CA CYS A 7 -21.61 -19.71 24.40
C CYS A 7 -21.70 -20.60 23.16
N ASN A 8 -20.56 -20.88 22.55
CA ASN A 8 -20.46 -21.81 21.42
C ASN A 8 -20.99 -23.19 21.83
N GLN A 9 -21.66 -23.90 20.92
CA GLN A 9 -22.28 -25.21 21.21
C GLN A 9 -21.27 -26.27 21.70
N SER A 10 -20.00 -26.15 21.34
CA SER A 10 -18.90 -26.97 21.87
C SER A 10 -18.60 -26.73 23.36
N ILE A 11 -18.77 -25.49 23.83
CA ILE A 11 -18.60 -25.09 25.24
C ILE A 11 -19.87 -25.43 26.02
N TYR A 12 -21.06 -25.23 25.43
CA TYR A 12 -22.32 -25.66 26.03
C TYR A 12 -22.33 -27.16 26.35
N ARG A 13 -21.83 -28.00 25.43
CA ARG A 13 -21.69 -29.45 25.66
C ARG A 13 -20.72 -29.81 26.78
N LYS A 14 -19.90 -28.86 27.23
CA LYS A 14 -18.95 -29.00 28.35
C LYS A 14 -19.49 -28.41 29.65
N LEU A 15 -20.67 -27.80 29.65
CA LEU A 15 -21.32 -27.31 30.87
C LEU A 15 -21.66 -28.48 31.79
N ARG A 16 -21.12 -28.47 33.01
CA ARG A 16 -21.42 -29.48 34.05
C ARG A 16 -22.48 -28.99 35.02
N TYR A 17 -22.41 -27.73 35.40
CA TYR A 17 -23.20 -27.17 36.49
C TYR A 17 -23.49 -25.70 36.24
N TYR A 18 -24.68 -25.25 36.64
CA TYR A 18 -24.97 -23.83 36.79
C TYR A 18 -25.93 -23.60 37.96
N GLU A 19 -25.79 -22.45 38.62
CA GLU A 19 -26.64 -22.00 39.72
C GLU A 19 -26.82 -20.48 39.66
N ILE A 20 -28.03 -20.02 39.97
CA ILE A 20 -28.34 -18.60 40.13
C ILE A 20 -28.36 -18.33 41.62
N LEU A 21 -27.50 -17.42 42.08
CA LEU A 21 -27.39 -17.05 43.48
C LEU A 21 -28.39 -15.94 43.83
N ASP A 22 -28.90 -15.97 45.06
CA ASP A 22 -29.78 -14.94 45.59
C ASP A 22 -29.06 -13.59 45.74
N GLU A 23 -29.84 -12.52 45.69
CA GLU A 23 -29.38 -11.15 45.86
C GLU A 23 -28.67 -10.98 47.22
N GLY A 24 -27.41 -10.51 47.20
CA GLY A 24 -26.57 -10.34 48.38
C GLY A 24 -25.66 -11.53 48.76
N ALA A 25 -25.72 -12.66 48.05
CA ALA A 25 -24.82 -13.80 48.28
C ALA A 25 -23.35 -13.48 47.91
N ILE A 26 -23.13 -12.56 46.97
CA ILE A 26 -21.82 -12.03 46.57
C ILE A 26 -21.96 -10.50 46.50
N SER A 27 -21.00 -9.77 47.06
CA SER A 27 -20.96 -8.30 47.00
C SER A 27 -20.58 -7.84 45.58
N SER A 28 -21.54 -7.75 44.67
CA SER A 28 -21.38 -7.12 43.36
C SER A 28 -22.05 -5.75 43.33
N THR A 29 -21.52 -4.83 42.51
CA THR A 29 -22.09 -3.49 42.26
C THR A 29 -23.18 -3.52 41.18
N SER A 30 -23.81 -4.68 40.97
CA SER A 30 -24.68 -4.95 39.83
C SER A 30 -26.03 -5.45 40.32
N ASP A 31 -27.11 -4.90 39.76
CA ASP A 31 -28.51 -5.20 40.14
C ASP A 31 -29.01 -6.55 39.53
N HIS A 32 -28.11 -7.36 38.98
CA HIS A 32 -28.40 -8.66 38.37
C HIS A 32 -28.05 -9.81 39.34
N LEU A 33 -28.86 -10.88 39.32
CA LEU A 33 -28.61 -12.09 40.12
C LEU A 33 -27.34 -12.81 39.60
N PRO A 34 -26.33 -13.07 40.46
CA PRO A 34 -25.09 -13.72 40.02
C PRO A 34 -25.35 -15.15 39.53
N VAL A 35 -24.73 -15.53 38.42
CA VAL A 35 -24.77 -16.92 37.92
C VAL A 35 -23.39 -17.56 38.08
N VAL A 36 -23.34 -18.70 38.75
CA VAL A 36 -22.13 -19.54 38.85
C VAL A 36 -22.24 -20.67 37.84
N VAL A 37 -21.16 -20.92 37.09
CA VAL A 37 -21.15 -21.91 35.99
C VAL A 37 -19.86 -22.72 36.04
N GLU A 38 -19.94 -24.04 35.89
CA GLU A 38 -18.78 -24.94 35.80
C GLU A 38 -18.70 -25.62 34.43
N PHE A 39 -17.54 -25.53 33.77
CA PHE A 39 -17.28 -26.19 32.49
C PHE A 39 -16.15 -27.22 32.59
N ALA A 40 -16.37 -28.38 31.97
CA ALA A 40 -15.38 -29.44 31.79
C ALA A 40 -14.50 -29.16 30.56
N ILE A 41 -13.45 -28.36 30.73
CA ILE A 41 -12.54 -28.01 29.64
C ILE A 41 -11.22 -28.78 29.82
N ASP A 42 -10.84 -29.56 28.81
CA ASP A 42 -9.47 -30.06 28.67
C ASP A 42 -8.57 -28.85 28.39
N SER A 43 -8.01 -28.24 29.43
CA SER A 43 -7.09 -27.12 29.27
C SER A 43 -5.75 -27.66 28.79
N ASN A 44 -5.29 -27.25 27.61
CA ASN A 44 -3.85 -27.07 27.42
C ASN A 44 -3.49 -25.83 28.24
N PRO A 45 -2.80 -25.94 29.39
CA PRO A 45 -2.50 -24.79 30.22
C PRO A 45 -1.75 -23.76 29.35
N HIS A 46 -2.20 -22.51 29.40
CA HIS A 46 -1.47 -21.42 28.77
C HIS A 46 -0.05 -21.39 29.35
N ARG A 47 0.93 -21.83 28.57
CA ARG A 47 2.34 -21.58 28.90
C ARG A 47 2.55 -20.09 28.80
N VAL A 48 2.69 -19.42 29.94
CA VAL A 48 3.31 -18.09 30.00
C VAL A 48 4.70 -18.27 29.41
N LEU A 49 4.92 -17.75 28.20
CA LEU A 49 6.23 -17.76 27.58
C LEU A 49 7.11 -16.83 28.43
N ASN A 50 8.09 -17.40 29.13
CA ASN A 50 9.08 -16.60 29.85
C ASN A 50 9.74 -15.62 28.87
N SER A 51 9.63 -14.32 29.16
CA SER A 51 10.20 -13.23 28.40
C SER A 51 11.70 -13.09 28.70
N CYS A 52 12.51 -14.07 28.31
CA CYS A 52 13.95 -13.91 28.50
C CYS A 52 14.83 -14.64 27.49
N ASP A 53 14.58 -14.43 26.19
CA ASP A 53 15.63 -14.56 25.20
C ASP A 53 15.79 -13.22 24.47
N LYS A 54 17.00 -12.67 24.51
CA LYS A 54 17.32 -11.45 23.77
C LYS A 54 17.28 -11.80 22.28
N LEU A 55 16.38 -11.16 21.54
CA LEU A 55 16.26 -11.39 20.10
C LEU A 55 17.54 -10.90 19.36
N PRO A 56 17.88 -11.52 18.21
CA PRO A 56 18.98 -11.08 17.38
C PRO A 56 18.80 -9.64 16.90
N THR A 57 19.90 -8.89 16.87
CA THR A 57 19.90 -7.47 16.54
C THR A 57 20.38 -7.23 15.11
N TRP A 58 19.55 -7.67 14.16
CA TRP A 58 19.87 -7.64 12.72
C TRP A 58 20.30 -6.28 12.19
N HIS A 59 19.82 -5.17 12.74
CA HIS A 59 20.21 -3.83 12.30
C HIS A 59 21.65 -3.41 12.69
N LYS A 60 22.35 -4.21 13.49
CA LYS A 60 23.76 -3.99 13.89
C LYS A 60 24.69 -5.05 13.31
N VAL A 61 24.18 -5.93 12.46
CA VAL A 61 24.95 -7.02 11.87
C VAL A 61 25.89 -6.49 10.80
N THR A 62 27.11 -7.03 10.76
CA THR A 62 28.07 -6.76 9.69
C THR A 62 27.93 -7.77 8.54
N GLY A 63 28.44 -7.44 7.35
CA GLY A 63 28.43 -8.38 6.21
C GLY A 63 29.15 -9.71 6.51
N ALA A 64 30.20 -9.69 7.34
CA ALA A 64 30.90 -10.90 7.77
C ALA A 64 30.02 -11.82 8.63
N GLN A 65 29.24 -11.24 9.55
CA GLN A 65 28.31 -11.98 10.40
C GLN A 65 27.11 -12.52 9.63
N ILE A 66 26.65 -11.81 8.58
CA ILE A 66 25.64 -12.36 7.66
C ILE A 66 26.21 -13.58 6.92
N ASN A 67 27.44 -13.50 6.42
CA ASN A 67 28.09 -14.62 5.73
C ASN A 67 28.32 -15.82 6.67
N GLU A 68 28.63 -15.57 7.94
CA GLU A 68 28.77 -16.61 8.96
C GLU A 68 27.42 -17.26 9.28
N TYR A 69 26.37 -16.46 9.47
CA TYR A 69 25.00 -16.93 9.64
C TYR A 69 24.55 -17.84 8.48
N GLN A 70 24.81 -17.43 7.24
CA GLN A 70 24.48 -18.21 6.04
C GLN A 70 25.24 -19.54 5.98
N LYS A 71 26.53 -19.54 6.33
CA LYS A 71 27.32 -20.79 6.37
C LYS A 71 26.79 -21.77 7.40
N LEU A 72 26.36 -21.28 8.57
CA LEU A 72 25.79 -22.10 9.63
C LEU A 72 24.42 -22.70 9.27
N LEU A 73 23.74 -22.13 8.28
CA LEU A 73 22.43 -22.61 7.83
C LEU A 73 22.49 -23.63 6.69
N ASN A 74 23.49 -23.56 5.81
CA ASN A 74 23.53 -24.39 4.59
C ASN A 74 23.45 -25.90 4.90
N ASP A 75 24.40 -26.44 5.68
CA ASP A 75 24.47 -27.90 5.90
C ASP A 75 23.24 -28.45 6.67
N PRO A 76 22.77 -27.82 7.78
CA PRO A 76 21.60 -28.31 8.50
C PRO A 76 20.30 -28.24 7.69
N VAL A 77 20.13 -27.18 6.87
CA VAL A 77 18.93 -27.04 6.02
C VAL A 77 18.95 -28.06 4.88
N ASP A 78 20.10 -28.31 4.25
CA ASP A 78 20.22 -29.34 3.22
C ASP A 78 19.91 -30.75 3.78
N MET A 79 20.42 -31.07 4.97
CA MET A 79 20.08 -32.32 5.66
C MET A 79 18.58 -32.43 5.96
N LEU A 80 17.93 -31.33 6.35
CA LEU A 80 16.49 -31.30 6.60
C LEU A 80 15.69 -31.53 5.31
N ILE A 81 16.10 -30.93 4.19
CA ILE A 81 15.49 -31.13 2.88
C ILE A 81 15.62 -32.58 2.41
N ASP A 82 16.79 -33.20 2.59
CA ASP A 82 17.00 -34.60 2.23
C ASP A 82 16.19 -35.55 3.11
N LYS A 83 16.07 -35.23 4.40
CA LYS A 83 15.17 -35.92 5.33
C LYS A 83 13.73 -35.89 4.80
N MET A 84 13.22 -34.71 4.42
CA MET A 84 11.87 -34.55 3.85
C MET A 84 11.62 -35.39 2.60
N ARG A 85 12.63 -35.58 1.75
CA ARG A 85 12.51 -36.38 0.51
C ARG A 85 12.49 -37.89 0.76
N SER A 86 12.94 -38.35 1.91
CA SER A 86 13.13 -39.77 2.21
C SER A 86 11.94 -40.46 2.90
N TYR A 87 11.01 -39.70 3.49
CA TYR A 87 9.87 -40.26 4.23
C TYR A 87 8.56 -40.16 3.43
N SER A 88 7.75 -41.24 3.43
CA SER A 88 6.43 -41.27 2.78
C SER A 88 5.32 -40.59 3.60
N TYR A 89 5.57 -40.33 4.89
CA TYR A 89 4.68 -39.61 5.80
C TYR A 89 5.53 -38.68 6.63
N VAL A 90 5.28 -37.38 6.53
CA VAL A 90 6.09 -36.33 7.12
C VAL A 90 5.26 -35.56 8.13
N ASP A 91 5.66 -35.58 9.40
CA ASP A 91 5.11 -34.69 10.42
C ASP A 91 5.60 -33.26 10.17
N ILE A 92 4.74 -32.45 9.57
CA ILE A 92 5.05 -31.11 9.07
C ILE A 92 5.40 -30.15 10.21
N ASP A 93 4.75 -30.31 11.36
CA ASP A 93 4.95 -29.48 12.54
C ASP A 93 6.30 -29.78 13.17
N ALA A 94 6.65 -31.07 13.30
CA ALA A 94 7.97 -31.47 13.80
C ALA A 94 9.12 -30.92 12.92
N ILE A 95 8.95 -30.93 11.60
CA ILE A 95 9.94 -30.34 10.67
C ILE A 95 9.95 -28.81 10.75
N ASN A 96 8.82 -28.18 11.05
CA ASN A 96 8.76 -26.74 11.25
C ASN A 96 9.58 -26.33 12.46
N ASP A 97 9.40 -27.06 13.57
CA ASP A 97 10.11 -26.81 14.80
C ASP A 97 11.62 -27.04 14.61
N GLU A 98 12.02 -28.12 13.93
CA GLU A 98 13.43 -28.40 13.60
C GLU A 98 14.06 -27.29 12.74
N PHE A 99 13.32 -26.74 11.78
CA PHE A 99 13.78 -25.62 10.96
C PHE A 99 13.90 -24.30 11.75
N VAL A 100 12.92 -24.01 12.60
CA VAL A 100 12.94 -22.84 13.48
C VAL A 100 14.14 -22.93 14.45
N ASP A 101 14.43 -24.12 14.97
CA ASP A 101 15.59 -24.37 15.83
C ASP A 101 16.91 -24.16 15.09
N ILE A 102 17.00 -24.57 13.82
CA ILE A 102 18.18 -24.31 12.97
C ILE A 102 18.39 -22.79 12.79
N LEU A 103 17.32 -22.03 12.49
CA LEU A 103 17.39 -20.57 12.35
C LEU A 103 17.87 -19.89 13.64
N HIS A 104 17.29 -20.26 14.78
CA HIS A 104 17.68 -19.70 16.08
C HIS A 104 19.11 -20.07 16.45
N THR A 105 19.52 -21.32 16.24
CA THR A 105 20.88 -21.77 16.56
C THR A 105 21.92 -21.00 15.74
N ALA A 106 21.70 -20.84 14.43
CA ALA A 106 22.60 -20.07 13.59
C ALA A 106 22.61 -18.59 13.97
N ALA A 107 21.44 -18.00 14.26
CA ALA A 107 21.35 -16.59 14.64
C ALA A 107 22.01 -16.33 16.01
N ASP A 108 21.88 -17.25 16.95
CA ASP A 108 22.48 -17.15 18.28
C ASP A 108 24.01 -17.19 18.26
N ILE A 109 24.60 -17.88 17.28
CA ILE A 109 26.04 -17.96 17.08
C ILE A 109 26.55 -16.72 16.34
N ALA A 110 25.91 -16.35 15.23
CA ALA A 110 26.45 -15.36 14.30
C ALA A 110 26.01 -13.91 14.57
N ILE A 111 24.85 -13.71 15.21
CA ILE A 111 24.17 -12.41 15.25
C ILE A 111 24.19 -11.83 16.66
N PRO A 112 24.60 -10.56 16.84
CA PRO A 112 24.69 -9.95 18.16
C PRO A 112 23.30 -9.76 18.77
N LYS A 113 23.18 -10.03 20.08
CA LYS A 113 21.99 -9.78 20.89
C LYS A 113 22.15 -8.48 21.68
N CYS A 114 21.26 -7.51 21.49
CA CYS A 114 21.21 -6.28 22.28
C CYS A 114 20.05 -6.32 23.27
N GLY A 115 20.35 -6.04 24.54
CA GLY A 115 19.31 -5.75 25.52
C GLY A 115 18.81 -4.32 25.36
N PHE A 116 17.50 -4.11 25.46
CA PHE A 116 16.94 -2.79 25.72
C PHE A 116 17.52 -2.27 27.04
N ASN A 117 18.19 -1.12 27.01
CA ASN A 117 18.59 -0.41 28.23
C ASN A 117 17.68 0.82 28.38
N PRO A 118 16.62 0.74 29.21
CA PRO A 118 15.67 1.83 29.40
C PRO A 118 16.30 3.13 29.92
N HIS A 119 17.56 3.08 30.39
CA HIS A 119 18.20 4.16 31.12
C HIS A 119 19.32 4.88 30.36
N THR A 120 19.66 4.48 29.13
CA THR A 120 20.69 5.19 28.36
C THR A 120 20.07 6.36 27.60
N LYS A 121 20.15 7.54 28.21
CA LYS A 121 19.95 8.81 27.51
C LYS A 121 20.96 8.92 26.36
N PRO A 122 20.64 9.55 25.22
CA PRO A 122 21.49 9.54 24.02
C PRO A 122 22.89 10.17 24.25
N TYR A 123 23.02 11.10 25.21
CA TYR A 123 24.29 11.69 25.63
C TYR A 123 25.12 10.83 26.62
N TRP A 124 24.70 9.60 26.93
CA TRP A 124 25.40 8.71 27.86
C TRP A 124 26.60 8.01 27.19
N ASN A 125 27.69 8.78 27.00
CA ASN A 125 28.92 8.31 26.36
C ASN A 125 29.86 7.57 27.35
N ALA A 126 31.01 7.11 26.84
CA ALA A 126 32.00 6.36 27.64
C ALA A 126 32.55 7.18 28.82
N ASP A 127 32.72 8.50 28.66
CA ASP A 127 33.20 9.40 29.70
C ASP A 127 32.19 9.55 30.84
N VAL A 128 30.91 9.76 30.50
CA VAL A 128 29.81 9.82 31.46
C VAL A 128 29.71 8.51 32.24
N LYS A 129 29.86 7.36 31.56
CA LYS A 129 29.87 6.04 32.20
C LYS A 129 31.04 5.89 33.17
N ARG A 130 32.28 6.25 32.78
CA ARG A 130 33.45 6.22 33.66
C ARG A 130 33.28 7.10 34.90
N ALA A 131 32.78 8.31 34.72
CA ALA A 131 32.54 9.24 35.83
C ALA A 131 31.42 8.75 36.77
N HIS A 132 30.35 8.16 36.23
CA HIS A 132 29.30 7.52 37.02
C HIS A 132 29.83 6.32 37.83
N ASP A 133 30.63 5.45 37.21
CA ASP A 133 31.18 4.28 37.89
C ASP A 133 32.14 4.69 39.02
N ASN A 134 32.94 5.74 38.81
CA ASN A 134 33.76 6.36 39.86
C ASN A 134 32.90 6.94 41.00
N GLU A 135 31.84 7.70 40.68
CA GLU A 135 30.89 8.23 41.67
C GLU A 135 30.28 7.12 42.52
N ARG A 136 29.82 6.04 41.88
CA ARG A 136 29.22 4.89 42.54
C ARG A 136 30.21 4.17 43.45
N SER A 137 31.45 4.01 43.00
CA SER A 137 32.53 3.43 43.79
C SER A 137 32.81 4.26 45.05
N LYS A 138 33.00 5.58 44.92
CA LYS A 138 33.22 6.47 46.08
C LYS A 138 32.00 6.55 47.00
N ARG A 139 30.79 6.49 46.45
CA ARG A 139 29.54 6.41 47.23
C ARG A 139 29.47 5.12 48.06
N ARG A 140 29.91 3.98 47.52
CA ARG A 140 29.94 2.70 48.28
C ARG A 140 30.89 2.80 49.46
N CYS A 141 32.11 3.32 49.28
CA CYS A 141 33.04 3.57 50.39
C CYS A 141 32.41 4.46 51.49
N TRP A 142 31.80 5.57 51.09
CA TRP A 142 31.13 6.49 52.03
C TRP A 142 29.95 5.84 52.77
N VAL A 143 29.17 4.98 52.11
CA VAL A 143 28.05 4.26 52.74
C VAL A 143 28.55 3.20 53.72
N LEU A 144 29.63 2.48 53.39
CA LEU A 144 30.24 1.48 54.27
C LEU A 144 30.77 2.10 55.58
N GLU A 145 31.24 3.33 55.53
CA GLU A 145 31.70 4.09 56.72
C GLU A 145 30.55 4.71 57.54
N GLY A 146 29.29 4.39 57.26
CA GLY A 146 28.15 4.89 58.04
C GLY A 146 27.67 6.28 57.61
N ARG A 147 28.01 6.73 56.39
CA ARG A 147 27.56 8.02 55.80
C ARG A 147 27.99 9.26 56.60
N PRO A 148 29.27 9.40 57.01
CA PRO A 148 29.74 10.55 57.78
C PRO A 148 29.55 11.86 57.01
N ARG A 149 29.26 12.96 57.69
CA ARG A 149 28.99 14.27 57.07
C ARG A 149 30.08 15.28 57.42
N GLY A 150 30.64 15.93 56.41
CA GLY A 150 31.63 17.01 56.57
C GLY A 150 32.87 16.80 55.72
N MET A 151 33.48 17.88 55.24
CA MET A 151 34.63 17.81 54.31
C MET A 151 35.93 17.30 54.95
N HIS A 152 35.96 17.16 56.27
CA HIS A 152 37.07 16.56 57.02
C HIS A 152 37.06 15.03 56.96
N PHE A 153 35.93 14.40 56.62
CA PHE A 153 35.88 12.96 56.34
C PHE A 153 36.29 12.69 54.89
N ASP A 154 37.34 11.89 54.72
CA ASP A 154 37.92 11.61 53.40
C ASP A 154 36.92 10.94 52.45
N SER A 155 36.15 9.96 52.93
CA SER A 155 35.12 9.27 52.13
C SER A 155 34.01 10.22 51.66
N TYR A 156 33.55 11.14 52.52
CA TYR A 156 32.56 12.16 52.16
C TYR A 156 33.12 13.14 51.13
N ARG A 157 34.36 13.62 51.32
CA ARG A 157 35.03 14.54 50.38
C ARG A 157 35.24 13.89 49.01
N MET A 158 35.73 12.66 48.97
CA MET A 158 35.98 11.91 47.73
C MET A 158 34.67 11.64 46.97
N TYR A 159 33.61 11.21 47.67
CA TYR A 159 32.29 11.04 47.07
C TYR A 159 31.74 12.35 46.50
N LYS A 160 31.82 13.46 47.25
CA LYS A 160 31.31 14.76 46.78
C LYS A 160 32.07 15.29 45.56
N ARG A 161 33.39 15.08 45.48
CA ARG A 161 34.20 15.41 44.29
C ARG A 161 33.80 14.56 43.09
N ALA A 162 33.75 13.24 43.23
CA ALA A 162 33.33 12.34 42.15
C ALA A 162 31.90 12.63 41.66
N LYS A 163 31.00 13.02 42.57
CA LYS A 163 29.63 13.43 42.22
C LYS A 163 29.58 14.75 41.45
N ALA A 164 30.44 15.72 41.79
CA ALA A 164 30.54 16.99 41.06
C ALA A 164 31.12 16.76 39.66
N GLU A 165 32.17 15.94 39.57
CA GLU A 165 32.80 15.53 38.30
C GLU A 165 31.80 14.81 37.39
N PHE A 166 31.05 13.83 37.90
CA PHE A 166 30.00 13.15 37.14
C PHE A 166 28.96 14.12 36.57
N ARG A 167 28.50 15.09 37.37
CA ARG A 167 27.54 16.10 36.90
C ARG A 167 28.12 16.98 35.80
N HIS A 168 29.37 17.41 35.96
CA HIS A 168 30.06 18.23 34.96
C HIS A 168 30.21 17.49 33.63
N VAL A 169 30.71 16.24 33.67
CA VAL A 169 30.88 15.41 32.46
C VAL A 169 29.52 15.09 31.81
N GLN A 170 28.49 14.82 32.62
CA GLN A 170 27.14 14.59 32.12
C GLN A 170 26.55 15.83 31.43
N GLN A 171 26.75 17.02 32.01
CA GLN A 171 26.25 18.27 31.45
C GLN A 171 26.98 18.61 30.14
N ALA A 172 28.31 18.53 30.11
CA ALA A 172 29.10 18.77 28.91
C ALA A 172 28.71 17.81 27.76
N ALA A 173 28.52 16.52 28.06
CA ALA A 173 28.07 15.54 27.06
C ALA A 173 26.66 15.84 26.52
N ASN A 174 25.76 16.34 27.37
CA ASN A 174 24.43 16.77 26.96
C ASN A 174 24.48 18.04 26.09
N GLU A 175 25.27 19.04 26.47
CA GLU A 175 25.45 20.27 25.70
C GLU A 175 26.03 19.98 24.31
N GLN A 176 27.06 19.13 24.22
CA GLN A 176 27.62 18.72 22.93
C GLN A 176 26.60 17.98 22.07
N TYR A 177 25.81 17.07 22.66
CA TYR A 177 24.75 16.38 21.93
C TYR A 177 23.70 17.34 21.39
N MET A 178 23.28 18.32 22.19
CA MET A 178 22.32 19.34 21.77
C MET A 178 22.89 20.21 20.66
N GLN A 179 24.15 20.61 20.74
CA GLN A 179 24.82 21.38 19.69
C GLN A 179 24.82 20.63 18.36
N ASN A 180 25.23 19.35 18.37
CA ASN A 180 25.21 18.53 17.17
C ASN A 180 23.80 18.41 16.57
N CYS A 181 22.76 18.28 17.41
CA CYS A 181 21.37 18.26 16.93
C CYS A 181 20.96 19.57 16.24
N TYR A 182 21.43 20.72 16.73
CA TYR A 182 21.16 22.02 16.12
C TYR A 182 21.93 22.21 14.82
N ASP A 183 23.18 21.74 14.75
CA ASP A 183 23.99 21.80 13.54
C ASP A 183 23.37 20.93 12.42
N ASP A 184 22.94 19.70 12.75
CA ASP A 184 22.22 18.81 11.82
C ASP A 184 20.91 19.44 11.30
N LEU A 185 20.18 20.16 12.18
CA LEU A 185 18.96 20.89 11.82
C LEU A 185 19.24 22.05 10.87
N ASN A 186 20.34 22.79 11.08
CA ASN A 186 20.72 23.90 10.21
C ASN A 186 21.16 23.38 8.83
N GLU A 187 21.98 22.34 8.77
CA GLU A 187 22.42 21.74 7.51
C GLU A 187 21.23 21.20 6.70
N THR A 188 20.28 20.52 7.35
CA THR A 188 19.08 20.03 6.66
C THR A 188 18.11 21.15 6.29
N ALA A 189 18.04 22.25 7.03
CA ALA A 189 17.26 23.42 6.62
C ALA A 189 17.74 24.01 5.29
N GLU A 190 19.05 23.96 5.03
CA GLU A 190 19.67 24.50 3.82
C GLU A 190 19.59 23.54 2.63
N CYS A 191 19.64 22.21 2.87
CA CYS A 191 19.73 21.21 1.80
C CYS A 191 18.43 20.44 1.51
N ASP A 192 17.56 20.19 2.49
CA ASP A 192 16.36 19.35 2.33
C ASP A 192 15.22 19.75 3.28
N VAL A 193 14.29 20.54 2.75
CA VAL A 193 13.09 21.04 3.46
C VAL A 193 12.21 19.91 4.01
N ARG A 194 12.11 18.75 3.35
CA ARG A 194 11.29 17.63 3.84
C ARG A 194 11.96 16.95 5.03
N LEU A 195 13.27 16.74 4.97
CA LEU A 195 14.05 16.15 6.06
C LEU A 195 14.08 17.09 7.28
N PHE A 196 14.24 18.39 7.06
CA PHE A 196 14.14 19.43 8.07
C PHE A 196 12.78 19.41 8.81
N LEU A 197 11.66 19.40 8.07
CA LEU A 197 10.32 19.32 8.66
C LEU A 197 10.10 18.03 9.47
N LYS A 198 10.69 16.91 9.03
CA LYS A 198 10.64 15.63 9.75
C LYS A 198 11.45 15.67 11.05
N GLN A 199 12.62 16.31 11.04
CA GLN A 199 13.45 16.47 12.24
C GLN A 199 12.78 17.42 13.25
N ILE A 200 12.21 18.55 12.81
CA ILE A 200 11.42 19.45 13.68
C ILE A 200 10.24 18.72 14.34
N LYS A 201 9.52 17.86 13.61
CA LYS A 201 8.40 17.07 14.16
C LYS A 201 8.85 16.11 15.28
N ARG A 202 10.10 15.65 15.29
CA ARG A 202 10.65 14.83 16.39
C ARG A 202 10.96 15.63 17.66
N PHE A 203 11.27 16.92 17.52
CA PHE A 203 11.64 17.80 18.64
C PHE A 203 10.47 18.61 19.20
N LYS A 204 9.35 18.70 18.48
CA LYS A 204 8.07 19.08 19.10
C LYS A 204 7.78 18.05 20.19
N GLY A 205 7.96 18.42 21.45
CA GLY A 205 7.41 17.64 22.57
C GLY A 205 5.94 17.36 22.27
N CYS A 206 5.46 16.16 22.63
CA CYS A 206 4.04 15.82 22.50
C CYS A 206 3.22 16.92 23.20
N SER A 207 2.73 17.87 22.42
CA SER A 207 1.72 18.83 22.83
C SER A 207 0.33 18.30 22.51
N SER A 208 0.20 17.03 22.12
CA SER A 208 -1.08 16.37 22.17
C SER A 208 -1.37 16.11 23.65
N LYS A 209 -2.26 16.92 24.22
CA LYS A 209 -3.30 16.27 25.00
C LYS A 209 -3.96 15.31 24.01
N ASP A 210 -3.82 14.02 24.25
CA ASP A 210 -4.43 13.00 23.41
C ASP A 210 -5.94 13.11 23.63
N GLU A 211 -6.57 13.99 22.87
CA GLU A 211 -8.01 14.20 22.83
C GLU A 211 -8.59 13.08 21.97
N ILE A 212 -9.29 12.15 22.61
CA ILE A 212 -10.04 11.10 21.91
C ILE A 212 -11.38 11.72 21.55
N VAL A 213 -11.73 11.70 20.26
CA VAL A 213 -13.04 12.16 19.79
C VAL A 213 -13.85 10.94 19.39
N TYR A 214 -15.02 10.77 20.01
CA TYR A 214 -15.99 9.71 19.67
C TYR A 214 -17.39 10.31 19.64
N GLU A 215 -18.11 10.15 18.52
CA GLU A 215 -19.43 10.76 18.26
C GLU A 215 -19.56 12.21 18.76
N ASP A 216 -18.65 13.08 18.28
CA ASP A 216 -18.57 14.50 18.64
C ASP A 216 -18.24 14.82 20.11
N LYS A 217 -17.98 13.83 20.96
CA LYS A 217 -17.49 14.04 22.34
C LYS A 217 -15.96 14.07 22.37
N VAL A 218 -15.39 15.16 22.89
CA VAL A 218 -13.94 15.28 23.12
C VAL A 218 -13.60 14.80 24.53
N CYS A 219 -12.98 13.62 24.61
CA CYS A 219 -12.55 12.94 25.83
C CYS A 219 -11.07 13.27 26.12
N ASN A 220 -10.79 13.99 27.21
CA ASN A 220 -9.44 14.51 27.52
C ASN A 220 -9.00 14.35 28.99
N THR A 221 -9.82 13.72 29.82
CA THR A 221 -9.50 13.30 31.20
C THR A 221 -9.43 11.77 31.28
N PRO A 222 -8.64 11.17 32.20
CA PRO A 222 -8.55 9.71 32.30
C PRO A 222 -9.91 9.01 32.44
N GLU A 223 -10.84 9.63 33.17
CA GLU A 223 -12.20 9.13 33.37
C GLU A 223 -13.07 9.29 32.12
N SER A 224 -13.02 10.44 31.44
CA SER A 224 -13.74 10.60 30.16
C SER A 224 -13.18 9.71 29.06
N VAL A 225 -11.86 9.47 29.04
CA VAL A 225 -11.21 8.54 28.10
C VAL A 225 -11.63 7.10 28.39
N ALA A 226 -11.61 6.67 29.66
CA ALA A 226 -12.08 5.35 30.04
C ALA A 226 -13.56 5.14 29.67
N ASN A 227 -14.41 6.14 29.90
CA ASN A 227 -15.82 6.11 29.54
C ASN A 227 -16.01 6.15 28.01
N CYS A 228 -15.22 6.95 27.27
CA CYS A 228 -15.20 6.97 25.80
C CYS A 228 -14.90 5.57 25.23
N PHE A 229 -13.88 4.90 25.77
CA PHE A 229 -13.53 3.53 25.37
C PHE A 229 -14.61 2.54 25.79
N ALA A 230 -15.19 2.69 26.98
CA ALA A 230 -16.27 1.84 27.43
C ALA A 230 -17.51 1.98 26.53
N GLU A 231 -17.90 3.21 26.16
CA GLU A 231 -18.96 3.50 25.19
C GLU A 231 -18.62 2.90 23.82
N TYR A 232 -17.43 3.19 23.27
CA TYR A 232 -16.96 2.62 22.00
C TYR A 232 -17.02 1.09 21.96
N PHE A 233 -16.52 0.42 23.00
CA PHE A 233 -16.57 -1.04 23.07
C PHE A 233 -17.99 -1.54 23.33
N HIS A 234 -18.78 -0.83 24.13
CA HIS A 234 -20.19 -1.14 24.32
C HIS A 234 -20.94 -1.10 22.99
N ASP A 235 -20.71 -0.09 22.15
CA ASP A 235 -21.30 0.01 20.82
C ASP A 235 -20.77 -1.07 19.87
N LEU A 236 -19.48 -1.43 20.00
CA LEU A 236 -18.88 -2.52 19.22
C LEU A 236 -19.42 -3.92 19.59
N TYR A 237 -19.85 -4.10 20.84
CA TYR A 237 -20.35 -5.36 21.39
C TYR A 237 -21.88 -5.41 21.57
N GLN A 238 -22.56 -4.27 21.51
CA GLN A 238 -24.00 -4.23 21.36
C GLN A 238 -24.32 -4.81 19.97
N PRO A 239 -25.20 -5.81 19.90
CA PRO A 239 -25.76 -6.20 18.61
C PRO A 239 -26.49 -4.97 18.07
N ASN A 240 -25.92 -4.33 17.03
CA ASN A 240 -26.70 -3.39 16.25
C ASN A 240 -27.94 -4.14 15.78
N ASP A 241 -29.14 -3.60 16.06
CA ASP A 241 -30.39 -4.05 15.43
C ASP A 241 -30.39 -3.78 13.91
N GLU A 242 -29.28 -3.28 13.36
CA GLU A 242 -29.00 -3.41 11.94
C GLU A 242 -28.66 -4.87 11.63
N ASP A 243 -29.56 -5.54 10.88
CA ASP A 243 -29.34 -6.78 10.13
C ASP A 243 -28.18 -6.70 9.10
N ASN A 244 -27.20 -5.83 9.30
CA ASN A 244 -26.00 -5.62 8.48
C ASN A 244 -24.86 -6.55 8.88
N PHE A 245 -25.16 -7.80 9.25
CA PHE A 245 -24.16 -8.83 8.97
C PHE A 245 -24.08 -8.92 7.45
N ASP A 246 -22.94 -8.51 6.88
CA ASP A 246 -22.73 -8.46 5.43
C ASP A 246 -22.76 -9.89 4.85
N ASN A 247 -24.00 -10.34 4.62
CA ASN A 247 -24.29 -11.64 4.06
C ASN A 247 -23.79 -11.70 2.61
N GLU A 248 -23.64 -10.58 1.92
CA GLU A 248 -23.00 -10.53 0.60
C GLU A 248 -21.50 -10.79 0.72
N PHE A 249 -20.80 -10.20 1.69
CA PHE A 249 -19.38 -10.48 1.94
C PHE A 249 -19.15 -11.90 2.44
N LYS A 250 -19.98 -12.41 3.36
CA LYS A 250 -19.91 -13.82 3.75
C LYS A 250 -20.17 -14.73 2.55
N CYS A 251 -21.20 -14.45 1.76
CA CYS A 251 -21.53 -15.25 0.58
C CYS A 251 -20.44 -15.15 -0.49
N SER A 252 -19.77 -14.00 -0.65
CA SER A 252 -18.65 -13.84 -1.59
C SER A 252 -17.42 -14.61 -1.12
N ILE A 253 -17.11 -14.60 0.18
CA ILE A 253 -16.03 -15.39 0.76
C ILE A 253 -16.35 -16.90 0.67
N GLU A 254 -17.58 -17.31 0.98
CA GLU A 254 -18.02 -18.71 0.88
C GLU A 254 -18.04 -19.19 -0.58
N THR A 255 -18.46 -18.34 -1.52
CA THR A 255 -18.45 -18.64 -2.96
C THR A 255 -17.02 -18.76 -3.46
N THR A 256 -16.14 -17.80 -3.12
CA THR A 256 -14.71 -17.84 -3.47
C THR A 256 -14.04 -19.09 -2.90
N TYR A 257 -14.33 -19.43 -1.65
CA TYR A 257 -13.81 -20.64 -1.01
C TYR A 257 -14.30 -21.92 -1.70
N ASN A 258 -15.59 -22.01 -2.00
CA ASN A 258 -16.19 -23.17 -2.66
C ASN A 258 -15.70 -23.31 -4.11
N GLU A 259 -15.49 -22.20 -4.83
CA GLU A 259 -14.87 -22.21 -6.15
C GLU A 259 -13.41 -22.66 -6.09
N ILE A 260 -12.63 -22.21 -5.10
CA ILE A 260 -11.25 -22.69 -4.88
C ILE A 260 -11.26 -24.21 -4.66
N ILE A 261 -12.14 -24.73 -3.80
CA ILE A 261 -12.25 -26.19 -3.57
C ILE A 261 -12.65 -26.93 -4.84
N LYS A 262 -13.61 -26.39 -5.60
CA LYS A 262 -14.10 -27.02 -6.83
C LYS A 262 -13.04 -27.03 -7.93
N THR A 263 -12.22 -25.98 -8.01
CA THR A 263 -11.14 -25.86 -9.00
C THR A 263 -9.96 -26.77 -8.65
N CYS A 264 -9.59 -26.84 -7.36
CA CYS A 264 -8.60 -27.81 -6.86
C CYS A 264 -9.03 -29.28 -7.04
N GLY A 265 -10.34 -29.55 -7.17
CA GLY A 265 -10.88 -30.89 -7.38
C GLY A 265 -10.92 -31.36 -8.85
N VAL A 266 -10.79 -30.45 -9.83
CA VAL A 266 -11.05 -30.75 -11.26
C VAL A 266 -9.77 -30.77 -12.11
N GLU A 267 -8.74 -29.99 -11.78
CA GLU A 267 -7.50 -29.87 -12.59
C GLU A 267 -6.29 -30.68 -12.06
N GLY A 268 -6.52 -31.57 -11.09
CA GLY A 268 -5.45 -32.28 -10.37
C GLY A 268 -5.07 -31.60 -9.06
N GLU A 269 -4.26 -32.27 -8.24
CA GLU A 269 -3.97 -32.00 -6.81
C GLU A 269 -3.34 -30.62 -6.46
N TYR A 270 -3.47 -29.59 -7.30
CA TYR A 270 -2.76 -28.31 -7.20
C TYR A 270 -3.71 -27.12 -7.07
N LEU A 271 -3.24 -26.06 -6.40
CA LEU A 271 -3.95 -24.79 -6.24
C LEU A 271 -4.14 -24.06 -7.59
N PRO A 272 -5.17 -23.20 -7.74
CA PRO A 272 -5.40 -22.42 -8.95
C PRO A 272 -4.18 -21.54 -9.27
N GLY A 273 -3.59 -21.73 -10.46
CA GLY A 273 -2.35 -21.06 -10.89
C GLY A 273 -1.10 -21.95 -10.99
N GLY A 274 -1.24 -23.27 -10.79
CA GLY A 274 -0.17 -24.25 -11.00
C GLY A 274 0.83 -24.34 -9.84
N LEU A 275 1.92 -25.09 -10.05
CA LEU A 275 2.99 -25.32 -9.07
C LEU A 275 3.62 -23.99 -8.64
N ILE A 276 3.84 -23.81 -7.33
CA ILE A 276 4.60 -22.67 -6.81
C ILE A 276 6.07 -22.84 -7.22
N THR A 277 6.69 -21.80 -7.76
CA THR A 277 8.07 -21.85 -8.26
C THR A 277 9.09 -21.36 -7.22
N GLU A 278 10.35 -21.79 -7.34
CA GLU A 278 11.43 -21.33 -6.44
C GLU A 278 11.63 -19.81 -6.53
N GLN A 279 11.44 -19.25 -7.72
CA GLN A 279 11.58 -17.82 -8.00
C GLN A 279 10.50 -16.98 -7.29
N GLU A 280 9.24 -17.40 -7.33
CA GLU A 280 8.14 -16.69 -6.67
C GLU A 280 8.35 -16.60 -5.15
N VAL A 281 8.82 -17.69 -4.53
CA VAL A 281 9.10 -17.71 -3.08
C VAL A 281 10.27 -16.77 -2.74
N SER A 282 11.31 -16.75 -3.58
CA SER A 282 12.47 -15.85 -3.40
C SER A 282 12.05 -14.37 -3.47
N GLU A 283 11.23 -14.01 -4.45
CA GLU A 283 10.70 -12.65 -4.62
C GLU A 283 9.90 -12.19 -3.39
N LEU A 284 9.05 -13.07 -2.83
CA LEU A 284 8.23 -12.76 -1.65
C LEU A 284 9.06 -12.57 -0.39
N ILE A 285 10.08 -13.40 -0.18
CA ILE A 285 11.04 -13.21 0.92
C ILE A 285 11.74 -11.86 0.77
N GLY A 286 12.10 -11.48 -0.46
CA GLY A 286 12.68 -10.17 -0.80
C GLY A 286 11.79 -8.97 -0.48
N GLN A 287 10.47 -9.16 -0.41
CA GLN A 287 9.48 -8.11 -0.10
C GLN A 287 9.15 -7.97 1.40
N LEU A 288 9.60 -8.90 2.26
CA LEU A 288 9.32 -8.86 3.70
C LEU A 288 9.84 -7.59 4.37
N LYS A 289 8.99 -6.82 5.06
CA LYS A 289 9.41 -5.57 5.71
C LYS A 289 10.41 -5.83 6.84
N TYR A 290 11.50 -5.07 6.89
CA TYR A 290 12.46 -5.12 8.00
C TYR A 290 11.83 -4.67 9.33
N ARG A 291 12.40 -5.13 10.44
CA ARG A 291 12.12 -4.70 11.82
C ARG A 291 10.68 -4.92 12.26
N LYS A 292 10.02 -5.91 11.69
CA LYS A 292 8.73 -6.38 12.19
C LYS A 292 8.92 -7.18 13.48
N ALA A 293 7.93 -7.09 14.36
CA ALA A 293 7.90 -7.91 15.56
C ALA A 293 7.89 -9.39 15.15
N ALA A 294 8.65 -10.20 15.88
CA ALA A 294 8.68 -11.64 15.65
C ALA A 294 7.32 -12.27 15.99
N GLY A 295 6.99 -13.36 15.30
CA GLY A 295 5.81 -14.17 15.61
C GLY A 295 5.96 -14.98 16.90
N ARG A 296 5.02 -15.91 17.14
CA ARG A 296 5.06 -16.84 18.28
C ARG A 296 6.29 -17.74 18.27
N ASP A 297 6.79 -18.05 17.07
CA ASP A 297 8.02 -18.79 16.78
C ASP A 297 9.30 -17.99 17.03
N ARG A 298 9.17 -16.70 17.37
CA ARG A 298 10.28 -15.75 17.57
C ARG A 298 11.17 -15.54 16.34
N VAL A 299 10.73 -15.99 15.16
CA VAL A 299 11.42 -15.75 13.90
C VAL A 299 11.11 -14.33 13.42
N GLN A 300 12.16 -13.56 13.13
CA GLN A 300 12.05 -12.23 12.51
C GLN A 300 12.24 -12.35 11.00
N ASN A 301 11.66 -11.43 10.23
CA ASN A 301 11.80 -11.42 8.76
C ASN A 301 13.27 -11.47 8.30
N GLU A 302 14.17 -10.86 9.07
CA GLU A 302 15.61 -10.88 8.82
C GLU A 302 16.26 -12.26 8.92
N HIS A 303 15.70 -13.19 9.70
CA HIS A 303 16.16 -14.59 9.71
C HIS A 303 15.99 -15.23 8.33
N LEU A 304 14.88 -14.91 7.65
CA LEU A 304 14.55 -15.43 6.32
C LEU A 304 15.28 -14.65 5.23
N ARG A 305 15.30 -13.31 5.32
CA ARG A 305 15.96 -12.44 4.33
C ARG A 305 17.47 -12.63 4.27
N HIS A 306 18.12 -12.90 5.41
CA HIS A 306 19.56 -13.12 5.47
C HIS A 306 19.95 -14.60 5.53
N GLY A 307 18.98 -15.51 5.72
CA GLY A 307 19.23 -16.91 6.05
C GLY A 307 19.87 -17.73 4.95
N VAL A 308 19.58 -17.44 3.68
CA VAL A 308 20.07 -18.30 2.60
C VAL A 308 20.34 -17.48 1.33
N THR A 309 21.61 -17.47 0.92
CA THR A 309 22.13 -16.91 -0.32
C THR A 309 22.54 -18.04 -1.26
N LYS A 310 21.55 -18.55 -2.00
CA LYS A 310 21.72 -19.29 -3.27
C LYS A 310 20.34 -19.59 -3.88
N ASP A 311 19.49 -18.57 -3.99
CA ASP A 311 18.19 -18.51 -4.73
C ASP A 311 17.17 -19.67 -4.64
N THR A 312 17.45 -20.79 -3.96
CA THR A 312 16.73 -22.04 -4.21
C THR A 312 16.56 -22.91 -2.98
N GLN A 313 17.44 -22.92 -1.97
CA GLN A 313 17.28 -23.85 -0.82
C GLN A 313 16.15 -23.47 0.15
N MET A 314 16.03 -22.19 0.51
CA MET A 314 14.91 -21.71 1.34
C MET A 314 13.58 -21.86 0.61
N ALA A 315 13.59 -21.55 -0.70
CA ALA A 315 12.44 -21.76 -1.57
C ALA A 315 12.08 -23.26 -1.68
N ARG A 316 13.06 -24.16 -1.84
CA ARG A 316 12.88 -25.62 -1.84
C ARG A 316 12.28 -26.13 -0.54
N PHE A 317 12.74 -25.64 0.60
CA PHE A 317 12.14 -26.01 1.89
C PHE A 317 10.67 -25.59 1.96
N VAL A 318 10.36 -24.34 1.63
CA VAL A 318 8.97 -23.83 1.59
C VAL A 318 8.12 -24.60 0.58
N LEU A 319 8.64 -24.91 -0.61
CA LEU A 319 7.96 -25.69 -1.65
C LEU A 319 7.74 -27.16 -1.28
N SER A 320 8.70 -27.77 -0.58
CA SER A 320 8.56 -29.13 -0.06
C SER A 320 7.47 -29.23 1.02
N LYS A 321 7.14 -28.12 1.69
CA LYS A 321 6.00 -28.01 2.62
C LYS A 321 4.66 -27.81 1.92
N VAL A 322 4.62 -27.01 0.85
CA VAL A 322 3.40 -26.75 0.07
C VAL A 322 2.84 -28.03 -0.56
N SER A 323 3.72 -29.00 -0.87
CA SER A 323 3.34 -30.29 -1.47
C SER A 323 2.69 -31.29 -0.49
N ILE A 324 2.67 -31.02 0.83
CA ILE A 324 2.26 -32.01 1.87
C ILE A 324 1.03 -31.56 2.72
N ILE A 325 0.31 -30.50 2.34
CA ILE A 325 -1.02 -30.04 2.86
C ILE A 325 -1.00 -28.97 3.99
N MET A 326 -2.06 -28.16 3.94
CA MET A 326 -2.48 -26.94 4.65
C MET A 326 -2.38 -26.94 6.19
N GLY A 327 -1.65 -25.94 6.72
CA GLY A 327 -1.65 -25.52 8.13
C GLY A 327 -1.77 -24.00 8.27
N THR A 328 -2.29 -23.51 9.40
CA THR A 328 -2.82 -22.14 9.59
C THR A 328 -1.83 -20.99 9.38
N THR A 329 -0.55 -21.19 9.66
CA THR A 329 0.49 -20.15 9.46
C THR A 329 0.89 -20.04 7.99
N LEU A 330 0.78 -21.15 7.24
CA LEU A 330 1.02 -21.21 5.80
C LEU A 330 -0.25 -20.85 5.01
N CYS A 331 -1.45 -20.98 5.58
CA CYS A 331 -2.67 -20.42 5.00
C CYS A 331 -2.55 -18.90 4.84
N ILE A 332 -1.90 -18.19 5.76
CA ILE A 332 -1.63 -16.75 5.59
C ILE A 332 -0.66 -16.51 4.44
N LEU A 333 0.39 -17.34 4.29
CA LEU A 333 1.33 -17.20 3.17
C LEU A 333 0.68 -17.57 1.82
N ILE A 334 -0.15 -18.60 1.77
CA ILE A 334 -0.92 -19.04 0.60
C ILE A 334 -2.01 -18.02 0.27
N VAL A 335 -2.70 -17.45 1.27
CA VAL A 335 -3.66 -16.35 1.09
C VAL A 335 -2.94 -15.08 0.65
N VAL A 336 -1.72 -14.80 1.15
CA VAL A 336 -0.88 -13.67 0.69
C VAL A 336 -0.33 -13.92 -0.71
N ILE A 337 0.04 -15.15 -1.07
CA ILE A 337 0.46 -15.55 -2.43
C ILE A 337 -0.73 -15.47 -3.38
N TYR A 338 -1.89 -15.95 -2.97
CA TYR A 338 -3.15 -15.88 -3.73
C TYR A 338 -3.63 -14.43 -3.85
N HIS A 339 -3.60 -13.63 -2.79
CA HIS A 339 -3.91 -12.20 -2.83
C HIS A 339 -2.86 -11.40 -3.59
N ASN A 340 -1.57 -11.76 -3.59
CA ASN A 340 -0.58 -11.11 -4.46
C ASN A 340 -0.70 -11.57 -5.91
N ARG A 341 -1.04 -12.84 -6.19
CA ARG A 341 -1.36 -13.33 -7.54
C ARG A 341 -2.64 -12.67 -8.06
N GLN A 342 -3.65 -12.51 -7.21
CA GLN A 342 -4.85 -11.72 -7.47
C GLN A 342 -4.51 -10.23 -7.60
N ALA A 343 -3.64 -9.63 -6.79
CA ALA A 343 -3.26 -8.23 -6.88
C ALA A 343 -2.39 -7.94 -8.12
N ASN A 344 -1.53 -8.88 -8.52
CA ASN A 344 -0.77 -8.81 -9.76
C ASN A 344 -1.64 -9.12 -10.98
N ARG A 345 -2.63 -10.03 -10.90
CA ARG A 345 -3.65 -10.18 -11.95
C ARG A 345 -4.58 -8.96 -12.02
N ARG A 346 -4.97 -8.39 -10.87
CA ARG A 346 -5.75 -7.16 -10.72
C ARG A 346 -5.00 -5.93 -11.21
N LYS A 347 -3.67 -5.92 -11.12
CA LYS A 347 -2.80 -4.90 -11.71
C LYS A 347 -2.87 -4.84 -13.23
N TYR A 348 -3.20 -5.95 -13.90
CA TYR A 348 -3.23 -6.00 -15.35
C TYR A 348 -4.66 -6.10 -15.91
N TYR A 349 -5.58 -6.77 -15.22
CA TYR A 349 -6.97 -6.95 -15.66
C TYR A 349 -7.88 -7.33 -14.48
N THR A 350 -8.64 -6.39 -13.90
CA THR A 350 -9.99 -6.72 -13.36
C THR A 350 -10.82 -5.47 -13.10
N LEU A 351 -12.06 -5.50 -13.60
CA LEU A 351 -13.23 -4.96 -12.90
C LEU A 351 -13.49 -5.80 -11.63
N GLU A 352 -13.58 -5.17 -10.47
CA GLU A 352 -14.42 -5.69 -9.38
C GLU A 352 -15.75 -4.96 -9.45
N GLN A 353 -16.86 -5.71 -9.47
CA GLN A 353 -18.20 -5.13 -9.43
C GLN A 353 -18.65 -4.87 -7.98
N SER A 354 -19.22 -3.68 -7.83
CA SER A 354 -20.23 -3.22 -6.86
C SER A 354 -19.82 -2.99 -5.41
N LEU A 355 -19.49 -1.73 -5.12
CA LEU A 355 -20.02 -0.98 -3.97
C LEU A 355 -20.55 0.36 -4.49
N LYS A 356 -21.85 0.61 -4.38
CA LYS A 356 -22.45 1.91 -4.70
C LYS A 356 -21.93 2.93 -3.69
N ILE A 357 -21.16 3.93 -4.15
CA ILE A 357 -20.78 5.07 -3.33
C ILE A 357 -22.05 5.88 -3.01
N PRO A 358 -22.42 6.07 -1.74
CA PRO A 358 -23.61 6.83 -1.40
C PRO A 358 -23.31 8.34 -1.37
N GLY A 359 -24.09 9.12 -2.12
CA GLY A 359 -24.37 10.54 -1.85
C GLY A 359 -23.62 11.60 -2.68
N ASN A 360 -24.41 12.49 -3.31
CA ASN A 360 -24.16 13.85 -3.85
C ASN A 360 -22.90 14.18 -4.70
N GLU A 361 -21.84 13.37 -4.71
CA GLU A 361 -20.65 13.59 -5.54
C GLU A 361 -20.85 13.19 -7.01
N ASN A 362 -21.95 12.48 -7.34
CA ASN A 362 -22.19 11.98 -8.69
C ASN A 362 -22.41 13.10 -9.73
N ASP A 363 -22.68 14.35 -9.30
CA ASP A 363 -22.90 15.46 -10.23
C ASP A 363 -21.67 16.35 -10.47
N ILE A 364 -20.54 16.03 -9.83
CA ILE A 364 -19.33 16.84 -9.96
C ILE A 364 -18.56 16.42 -11.22
N SER A 365 -18.39 17.38 -12.12
CA SER A 365 -17.55 17.27 -13.31
C SER A 365 -16.16 17.81 -12.98
N TYR A 366 -15.13 17.03 -13.33
CA TYR A 366 -13.73 17.36 -13.04
C TYR A 366 -12.96 17.84 -14.28
N SER A 367 -13.55 17.72 -15.48
CA SER A 367 -12.92 18.06 -16.75
C SER A 367 -12.47 19.53 -16.82
N GLN A 368 -11.37 19.79 -17.51
CA GLN A 368 -10.79 21.15 -17.58
C GLN A 368 -11.61 22.08 -18.47
N ALA A 369 -12.12 21.56 -19.58
CA ALA A 369 -12.78 22.31 -20.64
C ALA A 369 -14.18 21.76 -20.98
N ARG A 370 -14.85 21.12 -19.99
CA ARG A 370 -16.18 20.51 -20.14
C ARG A 370 -16.24 19.37 -21.16
N GLN A 371 -15.17 18.61 -21.31
CA GLN A 371 -15.11 17.46 -22.22
C GLN A 371 -16.24 16.47 -21.95
N ASP A 372 -16.34 15.98 -20.71
CA ASP A 372 -17.39 15.08 -20.22
C ASP A 372 -18.81 15.55 -20.56
N LYS A 373 -19.13 16.81 -20.25
CA LYS A 373 -20.45 17.39 -20.53
C LYS A 373 -20.71 17.54 -22.01
N THR A 374 -19.71 17.95 -22.81
CA THR A 374 -19.85 18.07 -24.26
C THR A 374 -20.16 16.72 -24.89
N VAL A 375 -19.46 15.66 -24.47
CA VAL A 375 -19.70 14.28 -24.92
C VAL A 375 -21.14 13.88 -24.65
N TYR A 376 -21.61 14.12 -23.42
CA TYR A 376 -23.00 13.82 -23.05
C TYR A 376 -24.03 14.71 -23.76
N GLU A 377 -23.71 15.96 -24.10
CA GLU A 377 -24.60 16.84 -24.87
C GLU A 377 -24.72 16.37 -26.34
N ILE A 378 -23.62 15.88 -26.94
CA ILE A 378 -23.60 15.31 -28.29
C ILE A 378 -24.33 13.95 -28.32
N PHE A 379 -24.06 13.06 -27.38
CA PHE A 379 -24.76 11.78 -27.25
C PHE A 379 -25.23 11.57 -25.81
N PRO A 380 -26.41 12.11 -25.43
CA PRO A 380 -27.07 11.76 -24.18
C PRO A 380 -27.43 10.27 -24.20
N MET A 381 -26.53 9.48 -23.62
CA MET A 381 -26.68 8.04 -23.47
C MET A 381 -26.22 7.62 -22.08
N GLU A 382 -26.85 6.57 -21.60
CA GLU A 382 -26.47 5.87 -20.39
C GLU A 382 -25.65 4.63 -20.78
N HIS A 383 -24.74 4.20 -19.90
CA HIS A 383 -23.97 2.96 -20.06
C HIS A 383 -23.07 2.89 -21.31
N GLY A 384 -22.43 3.99 -21.67
CA GLY A 384 -21.40 4.00 -22.73
C GLY A 384 -20.06 3.40 -22.28
N PHE A 385 -19.20 3.09 -23.26
CA PHE A 385 -17.81 2.70 -23.03
C PHE A 385 -16.85 3.84 -23.40
N PHE A 386 -15.96 4.23 -22.48
CA PHE A 386 -14.94 5.25 -22.73
C PHE A 386 -13.51 4.71 -22.68
N ILE A 387 -12.59 5.44 -23.31
CA ILE A 387 -11.15 5.35 -23.07
C ILE A 387 -10.66 6.73 -22.67
N GLU A 388 -9.92 6.82 -21.57
CA GLU A 388 -9.21 8.02 -21.14
C GLU A 388 -7.72 7.72 -21.11
N MET A 389 -6.99 8.25 -22.09
CA MET A 389 -5.55 8.11 -22.20
C MET A 389 -4.87 9.39 -21.73
N GLY A 390 -4.06 9.27 -20.68
CA GLY A 390 -3.64 10.39 -19.84
C GLY A 390 -4.54 10.58 -18.62
N ALA A 391 -4.92 9.48 -17.97
CA ALA A 391 -5.89 9.54 -16.87
C ALA A 391 -5.38 10.27 -15.61
N PHE A 392 -4.09 10.64 -15.56
CA PHE A 392 -3.46 11.34 -14.46
C PHE A 392 -3.70 10.62 -13.12
N ASP A 393 -4.19 11.30 -12.08
CA ASP A 393 -4.52 10.68 -10.79
C ASP A 393 -5.88 9.98 -10.76
N GLY A 394 -6.62 9.98 -11.88
CA GLY A 394 -7.91 9.33 -12.05
C GLY A 394 -9.12 10.16 -11.59
N GLN A 395 -8.93 11.33 -10.97
CA GLN A 395 -10.01 12.19 -10.52
C GLN A 395 -9.81 13.63 -10.97
N ARG A 396 -8.68 14.24 -10.64
CA ARG A 396 -8.39 15.62 -11.02
C ARG A 396 -8.28 15.69 -12.54
N TRP A 397 -9.05 16.60 -13.13
CA TRP A 397 -9.11 16.80 -14.58
C TRP A 397 -9.68 15.62 -15.36
N SER A 398 -10.29 14.64 -14.69
CA SER A 398 -10.83 13.49 -15.40
C SER A 398 -11.99 13.91 -16.31
N ASN A 399 -11.87 13.49 -17.57
CA ASN A 399 -12.85 13.68 -18.63
C ASN A 399 -13.93 12.59 -18.62
N THR A 400 -13.84 11.60 -17.73
CA THR A 400 -14.74 10.42 -17.75
C THR A 400 -15.39 10.09 -16.41
N LEU A 401 -14.83 10.57 -15.28
CA LEU A 401 -15.34 10.23 -13.95
C LEU A 401 -16.81 10.65 -13.73
N TRP A 402 -17.22 11.78 -14.30
CA TRP A 402 -18.62 12.22 -14.22
C TRP A 402 -19.56 11.33 -15.05
N LEU A 403 -19.14 10.91 -16.24
CA LEU A 403 -19.89 9.97 -17.08
C LEU A 403 -20.05 8.61 -16.37
N GLU A 404 -18.98 8.14 -15.72
CA GLU A 404 -18.99 6.92 -14.89
C GLU A 404 -20.00 7.03 -13.75
N ARG A 405 -19.86 8.06 -12.90
CA ARG A 405 -20.65 8.20 -11.67
C ARG A 405 -22.11 8.56 -11.92
N LYS A 406 -22.38 9.42 -12.92
CA LYS A 406 -23.71 9.97 -13.17
C LYS A 406 -24.51 9.16 -14.18
N HIS A 407 -23.84 8.70 -15.24
CA HIS A 407 -24.49 8.11 -16.41
C HIS A 407 -24.21 6.59 -16.55
N GLY A 408 -23.59 6.00 -15.53
CA GLY A 408 -23.30 4.57 -15.46
C GLY A 408 -22.40 4.08 -16.59
N TRP A 409 -21.57 4.96 -17.17
CA TRP A 409 -20.58 4.57 -18.16
C TRP A 409 -19.49 3.71 -17.52
N THR A 410 -18.87 2.86 -18.33
CA THR A 410 -17.67 2.10 -17.95
C THR A 410 -16.56 2.36 -18.96
N GLY A 411 -15.34 1.86 -18.75
CA GLY A 411 -14.27 2.18 -19.67
C GLY A 411 -12.90 1.65 -19.29
N LEU A 412 -11.89 2.24 -19.92
CA LEU A 412 -10.47 1.97 -19.71
C LEU A 412 -9.72 3.28 -19.45
N LEU A 413 -9.03 3.36 -18.30
CA LEU A 413 -8.07 4.41 -17.99
C LEU A 413 -6.66 3.95 -18.38
N ILE A 414 -5.88 4.80 -19.04
CA ILE A 414 -4.50 4.51 -19.42
C ILE A 414 -3.61 5.61 -18.85
N GLU A 415 -2.64 5.22 -18.02
CA GLU A 415 -1.66 6.12 -17.40
C GLU A 415 -0.29 5.45 -17.39
N ALA A 416 0.75 6.16 -17.80
CA ALA A 416 2.10 5.61 -17.88
C ALA A 416 2.91 5.82 -16.60
N ASP A 417 2.64 6.88 -15.83
CA ASP A 417 3.35 7.18 -14.58
C ASP A 417 2.93 6.19 -13.47
N PRO A 418 3.85 5.35 -12.96
CA PRO A 418 3.55 4.39 -11.91
C PRO A 418 3.00 5.03 -10.62
N ASP A 419 3.47 6.23 -10.26
CA ASP A 419 3.04 6.90 -9.04
C ASP A 419 1.61 7.47 -9.16
N LEU A 420 1.20 7.85 -10.37
CA LEU A 420 -0.17 8.27 -10.66
C LEU A 420 -1.12 7.08 -10.75
N CYS A 421 -0.65 5.98 -11.35
CA CYS A 421 -1.31 4.69 -11.30
C CYS A 421 -1.67 4.25 -9.87
N ASP A 422 -0.75 4.39 -8.92
CA ASP A 422 -0.99 4.11 -7.50
C ASP A 422 -2.04 5.03 -6.85
N LYS A 423 -2.29 6.23 -7.42
CA LYS A 423 -3.38 7.12 -6.98
C LYS A 423 -4.71 6.69 -7.58
N ILE A 424 -4.74 6.33 -8.86
CA ILE A 424 -5.94 5.78 -9.52
C ILE A 424 -6.45 4.57 -8.74
N ASP A 425 -5.56 3.66 -8.32
CA ASP A 425 -5.93 2.45 -7.56
C ASP A 425 -6.63 2.76 -6.23
N LYS A 426 -6.28 3.87 -5.58
CA LYS A 426 -6.88 4.30 -4.30
C LYS A 426 -8.27 4.90 -4.46
N LEU A 427 -8.64 5.32 -5.67
CA LEU A 427 -9.98 5.85 -5.96
C LEU A 427 -11.02 4.75 -6.12
N HIS A 428 -10.60 3.50 -6.34
CA HIS A 428 -11.49 2.36 -6.54
C HIS A 428 -12.55 2.62 -7.64
N ARG A 429 -12.16 3.32 -8.72
CA ARG A 429 -13.04 3.55 -9.88
C ARG A 429 -13.48 2.22 -10.48
N GLN A 430 -14.72 2.15 -10.96
CA GLN A 430 -15.36 0.92 -11.43
C GLN A 430 -15.10 0.70 -12.93
N VAL A 431 -13.83 0.81 -13.33
CA VAL A 431 -13.37 0.76 -14.72
C VAL A 431 -12.05 0.01 -14.84
N TRP A 432 -11.73 -0.45 -16.05
CA TRP A 432 -10.41 -1.03 -16.31
C TRP A 432 -9.33 0.04 -16.23
N ARG A 433 -8.13 -0.35 -15.84
CA ARG A 433 -6.95 0.51 -15.83
C ARG A 433 -5.75 -0.20 -16.43
N LEU A 434 -5.02 0.48 -17.29
CA LEU A 434 -3.73 0.06 -17.83
C LEU A 434 -2.62 1.00 -17.34
N CYS A 435 -1.64 0.43 -16.62
CA CYS A 435 -0.42 1.15 -16.24
C CYS A 435 0.70 0.90 -17.23
N GLY A 436 0.86 1.82 -18.16
CA GLY A 436 1.81 1.71 -19.25
C GLY A 436 1.45 2.66 -20.39
N CYS A 437 2.25 2.60 -21.46
CA CYS A 437 2.04 3.43 -22.63
C CYS A 437 1.37 2.66 -23.78
N ILE A 438 0.70 3.37 -24.69
CA ILE A 438 0.30 2.80 -25.98
C ILE A 438 1.40 3.06 -27.01
N SER A 439 1.99 1.98 -27.51
CA SER A 439 3.05 2.04 -28.52
C SER A 439 3.21 0.69 -29.21
N GLU A 440 3.85 0.73 -30.38
CA GLU A 440 4.35 -0.45 -31.10
C GLU A 440 5.61 -1.06 -30.43
N GLN A 441 6.30 -0.29 -29.59
CA GLN A 441 7.45 -0.76 -28.83
C GLN A 441 7.03 -1.52 -27.56
N GLN A 442 7.90 -2.40 -27.05
CA GLN A 442 7.62 -3.16 -25.82
C GLN A 442 7.73 -2.31 -24.54
N SER A 443 8.52 -1.25 -24.57
CA SER A 443 8.75 -0.35 -23.44
C SER A 443 9.26 1.00 -23.93
N ALA A 444 8.99 2.05 -23.17
CA ALA A 444 9.48 3.40 -23.44
C ALA A 444 10.12 4.03 -22.19
N THR A 445 11.00 5.01 -22.39
CA THR A 445 11.48 5.85 -21.29
C THR A 445 10.46 6.96 -21.05
N PHE A 446 9.87 6.99 -19.87
CA PHE A 446 8.92 7.99 -19.42
C PHE A 446 9.61 8.99 -18.48
N ILE A 447 9.29 10.27 -18.62
CA ILE A 447 9.73 11.34 -17.72
C ILE A 447 8.58 11.64 -16.76
N GLN A 448 8.79 11.36 -15.47
CA GLN A 448 7.80 11.64 -14.43
C GLN A 448 7.75 13.14 -14.15
N GLY A 449 6.69 13.77 -14.64
CA GLY A 449 6.48 15.22 -14.55
C GLY A 449 5.18 15.63 -13.88
N SER A 450 4.48 14.68 -13.24
CA SER A 450 3.07 14.88 -12.87
C SER A 450 2.27 15.28 -14.10
N ALA A 451 1.64 16.46 -14.10
CA ALA A 451 0.77 16.97 -15.17
C ALA A 451 1.52 17.48 -16.41
N LEU A 452 2.81 17.15 -16.54
CA LEU A 452 3.66 17.52 -17.67
C LEU A 452 4.58 16.33 -18.03
N GLY A 453 4.25 15.14 -17.52
CA GLY A 453 5.01 13.92 -17.75
C GLY A 453 4.70 13.32 -19.12
N GLY A 454 5.65 12.62 -19.71
CA GLY A 454 5.47 12.07 -21.05
C GLY A 454 6.61 11.14 -21.47
N ILE A 455 6.51 10.58 -22.66
CA ILE A 455 7.58 9.76 -23.24
C ILE A 455 8.76 10.67 -23.63
N ALA A 456 9.96 10.32 -23.16
CA ALA A 456 11.18 11.13 -23.29
C ALA A 456 11.51 11.53 -24.74
N ASP A 457 11.25 10.63 -25.68
CA ASP A 457 11.56 10.82 -27.11
C ASP A 457 10.63 11.83 -27.79
N HIS A 458 9.57 12.28 -27.11
CA HIS A 458 8.59 13.24 -27.63
C HIS A 458 8.80 14.65 -27.08
N PHE A 459 9.74 14.84 -26.15
CA PHE A 459 10.13 16.16 -25.66
C PHE A 459 11.16 16.85 -26.57
N ASN A 460 10.98 18.16 -26.75
CA ASN A 460 11.96 18.99 -27.46
C ASN A 460 13.25 19.16 -26.61
N LYS A 461 14.40 19.39 -27.26
CA LYS A 461 15.70 19.59 -26.56
C LYS A 461 15.68 20.69 -25.50
N ASN A 462 14.89 21.74 -25.69
CA ASN A 462 14.75 22.83 -24.72
C ASN A 462 13.91 22.40 -23.50
N GLN A 463 12.88 21.57 -23.71
CA GLN A 463 12.09 20.98 -22.62
C GLN A 463 12.97 20.00 -21.83
N LEU A 464 13.69 19.10 -22.50
CA LEU A 464 14.60 18.13 -21.85
C LEU A 464 15.66 18.79 -20.93
N ASN A 465 16.12 20.01 -21.26
CA ASN A 465 17.07 20.75 -20.43
C ASN A 465 16.43 21.29 -19.13
N GLN A 466 15.18 21.75 -19.19
CA GLN A 466 14.41 22.16 -18.00
C GLN A 466 13.97 20.94 -17.16
N LEU A 467 13.75 19.79 -17.82
CA LEU A 467 13.31 18.52 -17.24
C LEU A 467 14.46 17.66 -16.69
N SER A 468 15.71 18.15 -16.73
CA SER A 468 16.90 17.41 -16.25
C SER A 468 16.87 17.07 -14.75
N GLN A 469 15.96 17.68 -13.99
CA GLN A 469 15.71 17.40 -12.58
C GLN A 469 14.63 16.34 -12.32
N TRP A 470 13.91 15.88 -13.36
CA TRP A 470 12.77 14.96 -13.22
C TRP A 470 13.20 13.50 -13.38
N TYR A 471 12.54 12.61 -12.64
CA TYR A 471 12.85 11.19 -12.62
C TYR A 471 12.48 10.52 -13.94
N LYS A 472 13.38 9.70 -14.49
CA LYS A 472 13.13 8.88 -15.67
C LYS A 472 12.86 7.44 -15.25
N VAL A 473 11.79 6.87 -15.77
CA VAL A 473 11.38 5.49 -15.49
C VAL A 473 11.11 4.77 -16.80
N THR A 474 11.42 3.47 -16.87
CA THR A 474 11.05 2.64 -18.00
C THR A 474 9.68 2.04 -17.74
N VAL A 475 8.74 2.27 -18.66
CA VAL A 475 7.36 1.80 -18.56
C VAL A 475 7.08 0.76 -19.64
N PRO A 476 6.26 -0.26 -19.36
CA PRO A 476 5.83 -1.19 -20.39
C PRO A 476 4.89 -0.49 -21.38
N CYS A 477 4.92 -0.93 -22.63
CA CYS A 477 4.06 -0.40 -23.66
C CYS A 477 3.34 -1.51 -24.42
N TYR A 478 2.13 -1.19 -24.87
CA TYR A 478 1.20 -2.15 -25.46
C TYR A 478 0.56 -1.58 -26.72
N LYS A 479 0.21 -2.46 -27.65
CA LYS A 479 -0.67 -2.08 -28.76
C LYS A 479 -2.09 -1.93 -28.24
N LEU A 480 -2.78 -0.86 -28.62
CA LEU A 480 -4.17 -0.64 -28.20
C LEU A 480 -5.06 -1.82 -28.60
N GLN A 481 -4.91 -2.34 -29.82
CA GLN A 481 -5.70 -3.46 -30.30
C GLN A 481 -5.58 -4.70 -29.40
N THR A 482 -4.37 -5.03 -28.93
CA THR A 482 -4.16 -6.14 -27.99
C THR A 482 -4.85 -5.93 -26.65
N VAL A 483 -4.92 -4.68 -26.18
CA VAL A 483 -5.64 -4.34 -24.94
C VAL A 483 -7.15 -4.48 -25.16
N LEU A 484 -7.68 -3.97 -26.27
CA LEU A 484 -9.09 -4.06 -26.62
C LEU A 484 -9.56 -5.50 -26.87
N ASP A 485 -8.73 -6.33 -27.50
CA ASP A 485 -8.97 -7.77 -27.67
C ASP A 485 -9.15 -8.48 -26.32
N LYS A 486 -8.35 -8.08 -25.32
CA LYS A 486 -8.46 -8.63 -23.96
C LYS A 486 -9.73 -8.18 -23.24
N LEU A 487 -10.20 -6.97 -23.52
CA LEU A 487 -11.45 -6.45 -22.97
C LEU A 487 -12.68 -6.92 -23.75
N ASN A 488 -12.48 -7.50 -24.93
CA ASN A 488 -13.54 -7.86 -25.88
C ASN A 488 -14.45 -6.65 -26.22
N THR A 489 -13.83 -5.48 -26.38
CA THR A 489 -14.52 -4.22 -26.68
C THR A 489 -13.87 -3.55 -27.87
N TYR A 490 -14.62 -3.43 -28.96
CA TYR A 490 -14.15 -2.88 -30.25
C TYR A 490 -14.84 -1.57 -30.64
N HIS A 491 -15.90 -1.21 -29.90
CA HIS A 491 -16.66 0.00 -30.08
C HIS A 491 -16.52 0.87 -28.84
N ILE A 492 -16.10 2.11 -29.03
CA ILE A 492 -15.79 3.08 -27.98
C ILE A 492 -16.68 4.29 -28.21
N ASN A 493 -17.57 4.60 -27.27
CA ASN A 493 -18.45 5.76 -27.41
C ASN A 493 -17.69 7.07 -27.22
N TYR A 494 -16.67 7.07 -26.36
CA TYR A 494 -15.86 8.26 -26.10
C TYR A 494 -14.38 7.94 -25.92
N PHE A 495 -13.52 8.62 -26.67
CA PHE A 495 -12.08 8.55 -26.50
C PHE A 495 -11.52 9.94 -26.14
N SER A 496 -11.02 10.08 -24.92
CA SER A 496 -10.24 11.21 -24.46
C SER A 496 -8.75 10.91 -24.66
N LEU A 497 -8.08 11.72 -25.47
CA LEU A 497 -6.65 11.58 -25.78
C LEU A 497 -5.90 12.84 -25.36
N ASP A 498 -5.16 12.72 -24.26
CA ASP A 498 -4.40 13.80 -23.64
C ASP A 498 -3.09 13.19 -23.11
N VAL A 499 -2.05 13.16 -23.93
CA VAL A 499 -0.78 12.47 -23.60
C VAL A 499 0.40 13.43 -23.66
N GLU A 500 0.13 14.70 -23.37
CA GLU A 500 1.12 15.77 -23.21
C GLU A 500 2.05 15.91 -24.45
N GLY A 501 1.46 15.91 -25.65
CA GLY A 501 2.12 16.25 -26.92
C GLY A 501 2.45 15.09 -27.85
N ALA A 502 2.04 13.86 -27.51
CA ALA A 502 2.26 12.65 -28.31
C ALA A 502 1.00 12.16 -29.06
N GLU A 503 -0.05 12.98 -29.16
CA GLU A 503 -1.39 12.57 -29.61
C GLU A 503 -1.36 12.01 -31.03
N LEU A 504 -0.71 12.71 -31.97
CA LEU A 504 -0.59 12.24 -33.35
C LEU A 504 0.21 10.94 -33.47
N ILE A 505 1.19 10.73 -32.60
CA ILE A 505 2.00 9.52 -32.62
C ILE A 505 1.14 8.33 -32.18
N VAL A 506 0.37 8.50 -31.11
CA VAL A 506 -0.60 7.49 -30.65
C VAL A 506 -1.63 7.20 -31.75
N LEU A 507 -2.22 8.23 -32.36
CA LEU A 507 -3.21 8.07 -33.43
C LEU A 507 -2.66 7.28 -34.62
N GLU A 508 -1.43 7.56 -35.06
CA GLU A 508 -0.80 6.80 -36.15
C GLU A 508 -0.63 5.31 -35.82
N THR A 509 -0.48 4.91 -34.54
CA THR A 509 -0.42 3.48 -34.16
C THR A 509 -1.73 2.72 -34.36
N ILE A 510 -2.87 3.41 -34.38
CA ILE A 510 -4.21 2.80 -34.48
C ILE A 510 -4.92 3.12 -35.81
N LYS A 511 -4.23 3.83 -36.70
CA LYS A 511 -4.76 4.32 -37.98
C LYS A 511 -5.34 3.22 -38.87
N GLU A 512 -4.60 2.12 -39.02
CA GLU A 512 -5.03 1.02 -39.88
C GLU A 512 -6.24 0.29 -39.30
N SER A 513 -6.30 0.09 -37.99
CA SER A 513 -7.48 -0.50 -37.31
C SER A 513 -8.72 0.37 -37.43
N LEU A 514 -8.57 1.71 -37.37
CA LEU A 514 -9.67 2.66 -37.60
C LEU A 514 -10.14 2.66 -39.06
N LYS A 515 -9.21 2.65 -40.03
CA LYS A 515 -9.54 2.59 -41.46
C LYS A 515 -10.23 1.27 -41.84
N ALA A 516 -9.79 0.15 -41.25
CA ALA A 516 -10.38 -1.16 -41.46
C ALA A 516 -11.76 -1.31 -40.79
N GLY A 517 -12.06 -0.50 -39.78
CA GLY A 517 -13.27 -0.60 -38.97
C GLY A 517 -13.19 -1.68 -37.87
N ASP A 518 -11.99 -2.19 -37.58
CA ASP A 518 -11.73 -3.12 -36.47
C ASP A 518 -11.98 -2.45 -35.11
N ILE A 519 -11.72 -1.15 -35.05
CA ILE A 519 -12.01 -0.29 -33.91
C ILE A 519 -12.89 0.85 -34.41
N THR A 520 -13.96 1.15 -33.67
CA THR A 520 -14.83 2.30 -33.95
C THR A 520 -14.91 3.20 -32.73
N VAL A 521 -14.87 4.51 -32.97
CA VAL A 521 -14.99 5.52 -31.93
C VAL A 521 -16.09 6.50 -32.34
N ASP A 522 -17.03 6.82 -31.45
CA ASP A 522 -18.11 7.77 -31.78
C ASP A 522 -17.68 9.22 -31.59
N ILE A 523 -17.04 9.54 -30.46
CA ILE A 523 -16.57 10.89 -30.14
C ILE A 523 -15.11 10.84 -29.68
N TRP A 524 -14.32 11.77 -30.22
CA TRP A 524 -12.97 12.07 -29.76
C TRP A 524 -12.93 13.45 -29.10
N THR A 525 -12.23 13.58 -28.00
CA THR A 525 -11.66 14.86 -27.54
C THR A 525 -10.15 14.70 -27.50
N ILE A 526 -9.42 15.54 -28.24
CA ILE A 526 -7.97 15.39 -28.38
C ILE A 526 -7.30 16.71 -28.07
N GLU A 527 -6.40 16.69 -27.08
CA GLU A 527 -5.62 17.87 -26.75
C GLU A 527 -4.68 18.21 -27.93
N TYR A 528 -4.56 19.50 -28.24
CA TYR A 528 -3.59 19.96 -29.23
C TYR A 528 -2.78 21.17 -28.74
N ARG A 529 -3.14 21.74 -27.59
CA ARG A 529 -2.52 22.94 -27.05
C ARG A 529 -1.10 22.64 -26.59
N VAL A 530 -0.18 23.54 -26.91
CA VAL A 530 1.22 23.42 -26.47
C VAL A 530 1.55 24.52 -25.49
N TRP A 531 2.15 24.16 -24.37
CA TRP A 531 2.57 25.07 -23.31
C TRP A 531 4.09 25.04 -23.12
N ASP A 532 4.73 26.20 -22.94
CA ASP A 532 6.19 26.30 -22.79
C ASP A 532 6.68 26.48 -21.34
N GLY A 533 5.77 26.49 -20.37
CA GLY A 533 6.07 26.79 -18.97
C GLY A 533 5.54 28.15 -18.50
N ASP A 534 5.24 29.08 -19.42
CA ASP A 534 4.72 30.41 -19.10
C ASP A 534 3.50 30.79 -19.96
N LYS A 535 3.43 30.35 -21.22
CA LYS A 535 2.39 30.76 -22.18
C LYS A 535 2.06 29.68 -23.21
N ILE A 536 0.91 29.87 -23.86
CA ILE A 536 0.49 29.05 -25.00
C ILE A 536 1.41 29.34 -26.19
N VAL A 537 1.97 28.28 -26.76
CA VAL A 537 2.78 28.34 -27.98
C VAL A 537 1.86 28.20 -29.19
N PHE A 538 1.29 29.34 -29.62
CA PHE A 538 0.29 29.39 -30.69
C PHE A 538 0.71 28.65 -31.97
N LYS A 539 1.97 28.81 -32.40
CA LYS A 539 2.48 28.21 -33.64
C LYS A 539 2.49 26.69 -33.58
N ASP A 540 2.93 26.12 -32.45
CA ASP A 540 3.03 24.67 -32.28
C ASP A 540 1.65 24.07 -32.03
N SER A 541 0.80 24.76 -31.25
CA SER A 541 -0.62 24.41 -31.07
C SER A 541 -1.35 24.35 -32.42
N MET A 542 -1.16 25.36 -33.28
CA MET A 542 -1.76 25.39 -34.62
C MET A 542 -1.22 24.26 -35.51
N LYS A 543 0.07 23.93 -35.39
CA LYS A 543 0.67 22.81 -36.12
C LYS A 543 0.04 21.48 -35.70
N ASN A 544 -0.17 21.25 -34.40
CA ASN A 544 -0.83 20.06 -33.88
C ASN A 544 -2.27 19.96 -34.39
N LEU A 545 -3.06 21.05 -34.30
CA LEU A 545 -4.44 21.08 -34.80
C LEU A 545 -4.54 20.77 -36.30
N VAL A 546 -3.65 21.35 -37.12
CA VAL A 546 -3.60 21.06 -38.56
C VAL A 546 -3.23 19.59 -38.81
N GLY A 547 -2.31 19.03 -38.03
CA GLY A 547 -1.96 17.62 -38.09
C GLY A 547 -3.16 16.72 -37.79
N LEU A 548 -3.91 16.99 -36.73
CA LEU A 548 -5.12 16.24 -36.36
C LEU A 548 -6.19 16.32 -37.46
N ARG A 549 -6.47 17.51 -37.99
CA ARG A 549 -7.40 17.70 -39.11
C ARG A 549 -6.99 16.90 -40.34
N ASN A 550 -5.70 16.89 -40.68
CA ASN A 550 -5.18 16.10 -41.79
C ASN A 550 -5.33 14.59 -41.54
N TYR A 551 -5.03 14.13 -40.32
CA TYR A 551 -5.19 12.73 -39.92
C TYR A 551 -6.65 12.26 -40.10
N PHE A 552 -7.62 12.97 -39.52
CA PHE A 552 -9.04 12.61 -39.63
C PHE A 552 -9.59 12.72 -41.06
N LYS A 553 -9.08 13.68 -41.84
CA LYS A 553 -9.38 13.78 -43.27
C LYS A 553 -8.83 12.59 -44.07
N GLU A 554 -7.66 12.08 -43.72
CA GLU A 554 -7.02 10.95 -44.41
C GLU A 554 -7.69 9.61 -44.09
N ILE A 555 -8.03 9.35 -42.83
CA ILE A 555 -8.75 8.11 -42.45
C ILE A 555 -10.20 8.13 -42.94
N GLY A 556 -10.82 9.31 -43.04
CA GLY A 556 -12.23 9.44 -43.41
C GLY A 556 -13.18 8.97 -42.29
N GLY A 557 -14.49 9.15 -42.49
CA GLY A 557 -15.52 8.70 -41.54
C GLY A 557 -15.72 9.57 -40.29
N TYR A 558 -14.94 10.64 -40.12
CA TYR A 558 -15.04 11.59 -39.01
C TYR A 558 -15.14 13.03 -39.50
N VAL A 559 -15.78 13.88 -38.70
CA VAL A 559 -15.92 15.32 -38.96
C VAL A 559 -15.63 16.11 -37.68
N GLU A 560 -14.96 17.25 -37.81
CA GLU A 560 -14.74 18.17 -36.69
C GLU A 560 -16.08 18.77 -36.26
N HIS A 561 -16.40 18.63 -34.98
CA HIS A 561 -17.64 19.14 -34.38
C HIS A 561 -17.41 20.53 -33.77
N SER A 562 -16.44 20.62 -32.86
CA SER A 562 -16.18 21.83 -32.08
C SER A 562 -14.76 21.83 -31.53
N GLN A 563 -14.39 22.90 -30.83
CA GLN A 563 -13.20 22.96 -30.00
C GLN A 563 -13.59 23.32 -28.58
N LEU A 564 -12.82 22.82 -27.61
CA LEU A 564 -13.06 23.01 -26.19
C LEU A 564 -11.94 23.83 -25.59
N SER A 565 -12.29 24.78 -24.74
CA SER A 565 -11.33 25.63 -24.06
C SER A 565 -11.78 25.87 -22.62
N ASN A 566 -10.81 25.93 -21.72
CA ASN A 566 -10.99 26.43 -20.37
C ASN A 566 -10.94 27.97 -20.31
N ASP A 567 -10.58 28.63 -21.42
CA ASP A 567 -10.60 30.08 -21.59
C ASP A 567 -11.90 30.56 -22.26
N GLU A 568 -12.28 31.82 -22.06
CA GLU A 568 -13.45 32.43 -22.72
C GLU A 568 -13.35 32.45 -24.26
N ILE A 569 -12.13 32.30 -24.79
CA ILE A 569 -11.86 32.38 -26.22
C ILE A 569 -11.69 30.96 -26.79
N ILE A 570 -12.63 30.58 -27.66
CA ILE A 570 -12.51 29.38 -28.50
C ILE A 570 -11.98 29.82 -29.86
N LYS A 571 -10.74 29.44 -30.19
CA LYS A 571 -10.09 29.79 -31.44
C LYS A 571 -9.00 28.78 -31.79
N ASP A 572 -8.87 28.47 -33.07
CA ASP A 572 -7.74 27.72 -33.63
C ASP A 572 -6.39 28.18 -33.05
N GLY A 573 -5.62 27.24 -32.51
CA GLY A 573 -4.30 27.49 -31.92
C GLY A 573 -4.33 28.03 -30.49
N LEU A 574 -5.52 28.27 -29.91
CA LEU A 574 -5.69 28.70 -28.53
C LEU A 574 -6.58 27.77 -27.70
N SER A 575 -7.47 26.99 -28.31
CA SER A 575 -8.32 26.03 -27.60
C SER A 575 -7.48 24.87 -27.03
N LEU A 576 -8.04 24.13 -26.08
CA LEU A 576 -7.37 23.01 -25.40
C LEU A 576 -7.50 21.76 -26.27
N ASP A 577 -8.75 21.41 -26.58
CA ASP A 577 -9.08 20.20 -27.32
C ASP A 577 -9.81 20.53 -28.62
N VAL A 578 -9.71 19.61 -29.57
CA VAL A 578 -10.59 19.52 -30.74
C VAL A 578 -11.48 18.29 -30.61
N VAL A 579 -12.74 18.43 -31.03
CA VAL A 579 -13.75 17.36 -30.98
C VAL A 579 -14.00 16.82 -32.38
N PHE A 580 -13.81 15.53 -32.58
CA PHE A 580 -14.21 14.82 -33.80
C PHE A 580 -15.32 13.84 -33.50
N VAL A 581 -16.32 13.76 -34.38
CA VAL A 581 -17.44 12.83 -34.27
C VAL A 581 -17.47 11.89 -35.46
N ASN A 582 -17.86 10.64 -35.23
CA ASN A 582 -18.09 9.67 -36.29
C ASN A 582 -19.28 10.11 -37.14
N ILE A 583 -19.08 10.23 -38.45
CA ILE A 583 -20.10 10.71 -39.39
C ILE A 583 -21.32 9.79 -39.36
N LYS A 584 -21.13 8.47 -39.31
CA LYS A 584 -22.24 7.51 -39.32
C LYS A 584 -23.10 7.66 -38.06
N THR A 585 -22.49 7.56 -36.89
CA THR A 585 -23.20 7.68 -35.60
C THR A 585 -23.88 9.06 -35.46
N TRP A 586 -23.20 10.12 -35.90
CA TRP A 586 -23.77 11.48 -35.89
C TRP A 586 -24.98 11.61 -36.82
N CYS A 587 -24.84 11.16 -38.06
CA CYS A 587 -25.88 11.25 -39.07
C CYS A 587 -27.10 10.40 -38.75
N ASP A 588 -26.91 9.21 -38.18
CA ASP A 588 -28.00 8.34 -37.71
C ASP A 588 -28.90 9.06 -36.68
N LYS A 589 -28.33 10.00 -35.92
CA LYS A 589 -29.06 10.76 -34.89
C LYS A 589 -29.58 12.12 -35.34
N TYR A 590 -28.76 12.89 -36.06
CA TYR A 590 -29.04 14.30 -36.35
C TYR A 590 -29.41 14.58 -37.81
N GLY A 591 -29.20 13.64 -38.73
CA GLY A 591 -29.57 13.75 -40.14
C GLY A 591 -28.75 14.73 -41.00
N LYS A 592 -27.95 15.61 -40.39
CA LYS A 592 -27.01 16.53 -41.05
C LYS A 592 -25.69 16.61 -40.30
N LEU A 593 -24.59 16.86 -41.01
CA LEU A 593 -23.27 17.06 -40.42
C LEU A 593 -23.22 18.29 -39.50
N PRO A 594 -22.27 18.37 -38.55
CA PRO A 594 -22.16 19.52 -37.63
C PRO A 594 -22.01 20.87 -38.34
N ASN A 595 -21.38 20.89 -39.52
CA ASN A 595 -21.22 22.07 -40.36
C ASN A 595 -22.43 22.39 -41.25
N GLY A 596 -23.56 21.67 -41.09
CA GLY A 596 -24.77 21.81 -41.89
C GLY A 596 -24.75 21.10 -43.25
N GLY A 597 -23.67 20.38 -43.58
CA GLY A 597 -23.59 19.54 -44.77
C GLY A 597 -24.54 18.34 -44.72
N GLU A 598 -24.87 17.79 -45.89
CA GLU A 598 -25.68 16.57 -45.99
C GLU A 598 -24.88 15.35 -45.52
N CYS A 599 -25.56 14.44 -44.84
CA CYS A 599 -25.02 13.13 -44.49
C CYS A 599 -24.98 12.24 -45.75
N SER A 600 -23.77 11.83 -46.17
CA SER A 600 -23.52 11.05 -47.39
C SER A 600 -23.58 9.56 -47.17
#